data_AF-A0A4D6KR18-F1
#
_entry.id   AF-A0A4D6KR18-F1
#
_cell.length_a   1.000
_cell.length_b   1.000
_cell.length_c   1.000
_cell.angle_alpha   90.00
_cell.angle_beta   90.00
_cell.angle_gamma   90.00
#
_symmetry.space_group_name_H-M   'P 1'
#
loop_
_entity.id
_entity.type
_entity.pdbx_description
1 polymer ?
#
loop_
_entity_poly.entity_id
_entity_poly.type
_entity_poly.pdbx_seq_one_letter_code
_entity_poly.pdbx_strand_id
1 'polypeptide(L)'
;MVNVIKTKANNALDKIHQLLQGSPEPGQKESLSSCAGRYKAILEADVAQAIAALQKGDPKFAEDGVNDAAVEATSCENSFSGKSPLTDENSATHDVAVTTGAIVRQLL
;
A
#
# COMPACT_ATOMS: atom_id res chain seq x y z
N MET A 1 9.66 2.62 -10.81
CA MET A 1 8.81 3.32 -9.82
C MET A 1 7.93 2.37 -9.02
N VAL A 2 7.43 1.28 -9.59
CA VAL A 2 6.72 0.23 -8.82
C VAL A 2 7.55 -0.28 -7.61
N ASN A 3 8.88 -0.40 -7.75
CA ASN A 3 9.77 -0.74 -6.63
C ASN A 3 9.78 0.30 -5.49
N VAL A 4 9.43 1.56 -5.75
CA VAL A 4 9.29 2.60 -4.71
C VAL A 4 8.02 2.32 -3.90
N ILE A 5 6.90 1.95 -4.55
CA ILE A 5 5.68 1.47 -3.87
C ILE A 5 6.04 0.30 -2.96
N LYS A 6 6.76 -0.71 -3.50
CA LYS A 6 7.23 -1.86 -2.72
C LYS A 6 8.02 -1.46 -1.48
N THR A 7 8.94 -0.49 -1.62
CA THR A 7 9.77 -0.03 -0.50
C THR A 7 8.92 0.66 0.57
N LYS A 8 8.01 1.55 0.18
CA LYS A 8 7.11 2.24 1.12
C LYS A 8 6.15 1.28 1.82
N ALA A 9 5.60 0.32 1.08
CA ALA A 9 4.74 -0.72 1.62
C ALA A 9 5.44 -1.62 2.64
N ASN A 10 6.71 -2.00 2.40
CA ASN A 10 7.49 -2.75 3.41
C ASN A 10 7.74 -1.91 4.66
N ASN A 11 8.13 -0.64 4.53
CA ASN A 11 8.33 0.24 5.68
C ASN A 11 7.06 0.39 6.53
N ALA A 12 5.90 0.53 5.88
CA ALA A 12 4.61 0.58 6.55
C ALA A 12 4.28 -0.73 7.28
N LEU A 13 4.50 -1.88 6.62
CA LEU A 13 4.26 -3.19 7.22
C LEU A 13 5.16 -3.44 8.43
N ASP A 14 6.44 -3.07 8.35
CA ASP A 14 7.38 -3.14 9.47
C ASP A 14 6.92 -2.26 10.64
N LYS A 15 6.46 -1.03 10.35
CA LYS A 15 5.89 -0.13 11.36
C LYS A 15 4.65 -0.72 12.02
N ILE A 16 3.75 -1.31 11.23
CA ILE A 16 2.55 -2.00 11.74
C ILE A 16 2.94 -3.13 12.70
N HIS A 17 3.91 -3.96 12.33
CA HIS A 17 4.39 -5.04 13.21
C HIS A 17 4.98 -4.51 14.52
N GLN A 18 5.75 -3.42 14.48
CA GLN A 18 6.28 -2.77 15.69
C GLN A 18 5.15 -2.26 16.59
N LEU A 19 4.14 -1.61 16.01
CA LEU A 19 3.00 -1.08 16.76
C LEU A 19 2.17 -2.19 17.40
N LEU A 20 1.95 -3.31 16.70
CA LEU A 20 1.24 -4.48 17.22
C LEU A 20 1.96 -5.14 18.41
N GLN A 21 3.30 -5.13 18.42
CA GLN A 21 4.10 -5.61 19.56
C GLN A 21 4.00 -4.69 20.78
N GLY A 22 3.67 -3.41 20.58
CA GLY A 22 3.54 -2.40 21.63
C GLY A 22 2.26 -2.49 22.49
N SER A 23 1.48 -3.56 22.38
CA SER A 23 0.21 -3.76 23.10
C SER A 23 -0.80 -2.60 22.93
N PRO A 24 -1.20 -2.27 21.70
CA PRO A 24 -2.13 -1.18 21.42
C PRO A 24 -3.53 -1.46 21.99
N GLU A 25 -4.32 -0.40 22.17
CA GLU A 25 -5.72 -0.52 22.59
C GLU A 25 -6.51 -1.42 21.62
N PRO A 26 -7.58 -2.13 22.07
CA PRO A 26 -8.26 -3.12 21.25
C PRO A 26 -8.72 -2.61 19.86
N GLY A 27 -9.30 -1.40 19.79
CA GLY A 27 -9.73 -0.81 18.52
C GLY A 27 -8.55 -0.50 17.59
N GLN A 28 -7.46 0.05 18.13
CA GLN A 28 -6.24 0.31 17.37
C GLN A 28 -5.59 -1.01 16.91
N LYS A 29 -5.61 -2.07 17.73
CA LYS A 29 -5.10 -3.38 17.37
C LYS A 29 -5.84 -3.99 16.18
N GLU A 30 -7.16 -3.84 16.13
CA GLU A 30 -7.99 -4.28 15.01
C GLU A 30 -7.64 -3.55 13.72
N SER A 31 -7.59 -2.21 13.76
CA SER A 31 -7.17 -1.38 12.61
C SER A 31 -5.77 -1.74 12.14
N LEU A 32 -4.80 -1.90 13.05
CA LEU A 32 -3.43 -2.30 12.71
C LEU A 32 -3.37 -3.70 12.07
N SER A 33 -4.15 -4.66 12.58
CA SER A 33 -4.18 -6.02 12.01
C SER A 33 -4.81 -6.04 10.61
N SER A 34 -5.87 -5.25 10.41
CA SER A 34 -6.47 -5.02 9.10
C SER A 34 -5.46 -4.40 8.12
N CYS A 35 -4.77 -3.34 8.54
CA CYS A 35 -3.71 -2.71 7.77
C CYS A 35 -2.57 -3.68 7.41
N ALA A 36 -2.15 -4.57 8.32
CA ALA A 36 -1.13 -5.57 8.02
C ALA A 36 -1.56 -6.48 6.84
N GLY A 37 -2.83 -6.90 6.83
CA GLY A 37 -3.41 -7.67 5.73
C GLY A 37 -3.40 -6.92 4.40
N ARG A 38 -3.77 -5.63 4.43
CA ARG A 38 -3.77 -4.75 3.25
C ARG A 38 -2.37 -4.53 2.68
N TYR A 39 -1.39 -4.22 3.53
CA TYR A 39 -0.01 -4.04 3.09
C TYR A 39 0.63 -5.34 2.58
N LYS A 40 0.22 -6.49 3.11
CA LYS A 40 0.58 -7.78 2.52
C LYS A 40 -0.02 -7.97 1.13
N ALA A 41 -1.30 -7.61 0.93
CA ALA A 41 -1.93 -7.63 -0.38
C ALA A 41 -1.22 -6.69 -1.38
N ILE A 42 -0.87 -5.47 -0.95
CA ILE A 42 -0.07 -4.53 -1.76
C ILE A 42 1.22 -5.19 -2.26
N LEU A 43 1.95 -5.89 -1.38
CA LEU A 43 3.24 -6.46 -1.71
C LEU A 43 3.15 -7.73 -2.57
N GLU A 44 2.21 -8.62 -2.24
CA GLU A 44 2.12 -9.97 -2.80
C GLU A 44 1.21 -10.04 -4.03
N ALA A 45 0.22 -9.14 -4.15
CA ALA A 45 -0.71 -9.07 -5.27
C ALA A 45 -0.44 -7.83 -6.14
N ASP A 46 -0.69 -6.63 -5.62
CA ASP A 46 -0.76 -5.39 -6.42
C ASP A 46 0.58 -5.04 -7.09
N VAL A 47 1.64 -4.97 -6.30
CA VAL A 47 3.01 -4.70 -6.77
C VAL A 47 3.52 -5.85 -7.64
N ALA A 48 3.23 -7.09 -7.26
CA ALA A 48 3.66 -8.27 -8.03
C ALA A 48 3.01 -8.31 -9.41
N GLN A 49 1.69 -8.03 -9.49
CA GLN A 49 0.94 -7.88 -10.72
C GLN A 49 1.53 -6.76 -11.57
N ALA A 50 1.74 -5.57 -11.00
CA ALA A 50 2.24 -4.43 -11.76
C ALA A 50 3.64 -4.68 -12.35
N ILE A 51 4.54 -5.34 -11.61
CA ILE A 51 5.86 -5.73 -12.13
C ILE A 51 5.70 -6.73 -13.29
N ALA A 52 4.90 -7.78 -13.11
CA ALA A 52 4.73 -8.82 -14.12
C ALA A 52 4.05 -8.28 -15.39
N ALA A 53 3.07 -7.39 -15.24
CA ALA A 53 2.34 -6.77 -16.34
C ALA A 53 3.26 -5.84 -17.16
N LEU A 54 4.07 -5.00 -16.50
CA LEU A 54 5.08 -4.17 -17.19
C LEU A 54 6.11 -5.02 -17.95
N GLN A 55 6.57 -6.13 -17.38
CA GLN A 55 7.52 -7.04 -18.04
C GLN A 55 6.93 -7.71 -19.29
N LYS A 56 5.60 -7.92 -19.31
CA LYS A 56 4.89 -8.54 -20.43
C LYS A 56 4.37 -7.52 -21.45
N GLY A 57 4.58 -6.22 -21.22
CA GLY A 57 4.06 -5.17 -22.08
C GLY A 57 2.55 -4.94 -21.96
N ASP A 58 1.97 -5.22 -20.79
CA ASP A 58 0.57 -4.96 -20.46
C ASP A 58 0.45 -3.80 -19.44
N PRO A 59 0.54 -2.54 -19.91
CA PRO A 59 0.49 -1.39 -19.02
C PRO A 59 -0.89 -1.20 -18.36
N LYS A 60 -1.97 -1.78 -18.91
CA LYS A 60 -3.29 -1.64 -18.31
C LYS A 60 -3.40 -2.41 -16.99
N PHE A 61 -2.98 -3.67 -16.98
CA PHE A 61 -2.92 -4.45 -15.74
C PHE A 61 -1.91 -3.88 -14.73
N ALA A 62 -0.86 -3.21 -15.21
CA ALA A 62 0.07 -2.50 -14.35
C ALA A 62 -0.55 -1.26 -13.69
N GLU A 63 -1.33 -0.47 -14.44
CA GLU A 63 -2.08 0.68 -13.93
C GLU A 63 -3.08 0.22 -12.84
N ASP A 64 -3.80 -0.87 -13.10
CA ASP A 64 -4.78 -1.40 -12.15
C ASP A 64 -4.11 -1.82 -10.83
N GLY A 65 -3.02 -2.59 -10.91
CA GLY A 65 -2.29 -3.02 -9.70
C GLY A 65 -1.75 -1.84 -8.88
N VAL A 66 -1.17 -0.81 -9.50
CA VAL A 66 -0.69 0.34 -8.73
C VAL A 66 -1.81 1.21 -8.17
N ASN A 67 -2.97 1.29 -8.82
CA ASN A 67 -4.12 2.01 -8.29
C ASN A 67 -4.76 1.27 -7.09
N ASP A 68 -4.82 -0.06 -7.15
CA ASP A 68 -5.29 -0.88 -6.03
C ASP A 68 -4.38 -0.67 -4.80
N ALA A 69 -3.07 -0.56 -4.99
CA ALA A 69 -2.16 -0.25 -3.89
C ALA A 69 -2.45 1.11 -3.22
N ALA A 70 -2.89 2.12 -4.00
CA ALA A 70 -3.32 3.41 -3.45
C ALA A 70 -4.63 3.30 -2.66
N VAL A 71 -5.57 2.47 -3.13
CA VAL A 71 -6.85 2.20 -2.47
C VAL A 71 -6.62 1.46 -1.15
N GLU A 72 -5.73 0.47 -1.13
CA GLU A 72 -5.39 -0.29 0.06
C GLU A 72 -4.74 0.58 1.14
N ALA A 73 -3.80 1.46 0.77
CA ALA A 73 -3.19 2.42 1.69
C ALA A 73 -4.22 3.41 2.26
N THR A 74 -5.10 3.94 1.41
CA THR A 74 -6.22 4.81 1.82
C THR A 74 -7.19 4.09 2.77
N SER A 75 -7.50 2.83 2.46
CA SER A 75 -8.40 2.02 3.27
C SER A 75 -7.80 1.66 4.64
N CYS A 76 -6.48 1.48 4.71
CA CYS A 76 -5.79 1.37 5.98
C CYS A 76 -5.92 2.65 6.81
N GLU A 77 -5.66 3.82 6.22
CA GLU A 77 -5.78 5.11 6.93
C GLU A 77 -7.19 5.34 7.48
N ASN A 78 -8.21 5.06 6.67
CA ASN A 78 -9.62 5.24 7.03
C ASN A 78 -10.12 4.22 8.07
N SER A 79 -9.33 3.19 8.40
CA SER A 79 -9.71 2.20 9.42
C SER A 79 -9.51 2.69 10.85
N PHE A 80 -8.85 3.83 11.05
CA PHE A 80 -8.61 4.40 12.38
C PHE A 80 -9.66 5.45 12.75
N SER A 81 -10.16 5.35 13.98
CA SER A 81 -11.02 6.38 14.58
C SER A 81 -10.15 7.54 15.08
N GLY A 82 -9.90 8.53 14.22
CA GLY A 82 -9.07 9.69 14.53
C GLY A 82 -7.69 9.61 13.88
N LYS A 83 -6.67 10.22 14.51
CA LYS A 83 -5.33 10.27 13.92
C LYS A 83 -4.71 8.88 13.91
N SER A 84 -4.43 8.37 12.71
CA SER A 84 -3.73 7.12 12.49
C SER A 84 -2.26 7.23 12.93
N PRO A 85 -1.70 6.19 13.57
CA PRO A 85 -0.27 6.09 13.85
C PRO A 85 0.57 5.78 12.60
N LEU A 86 -0.09 5.64 11.43
CA LEU A 86 0.49 5.28 10.15
C LEU A 86 0.25 6.35 9.07
N THR A 87 -0.25 7.54 9.43
CA THR A 87 -0.60 8.58 8.44
C THR A 87 0.56 8.85 7.47
N ASP A 88 1.78 8.98 7.98
CA ASP A 88 2.94 9.26 7.14
C ASP A 88 3.25 8.10 6.16
N GLU A 89 3.18 6.86 6.65
CA GLU A 89 3.41 5.66 5.84
C GLU A 89 2.29 5.41 4.80
N ASN A 90 1.04 5.63 5.19
CA ASN A 90 -0.14 5.50 4.34
C ASN A 90 -0.14 6.56 3.23
N SER A 91 0.08 7.83 3.57
CA SER A 91 0.20 8.90 2.58
C SER A 91 1.39 8.66 1.66
N ALA A 92 2.56 8.28 2.20
CA ALA A 92 3.72 8.01 1.36
C ALA A 92 3.49 6.86 0.38
N THR A 93 2.78 5.79 0.77
CA THR A 93 2.45 4.67 -0.12
C THR A 93 1.40 5.08 -1.16
N HIS A 94 0.35 5.78 -0.74
CA HIS A 94 -0.68 6.32 -1.63
C HIS A 94 -0.08 7.23 -2.72
N ASP A 95 0.73 8.22 -2.33
CA ASP A 95 1.21 9.24 -3.26
C ASP A 95 2.14 8.66 -4.32
N VAL A 96 3.02 7.74 -3.93
CA VAL A 96 3.90 7.06 -4.90
C VAL A 96 3.11 6.09 -5.79
N ALA A 97 2.04 5.48 -5.28
CA ALA A 97 1.16 4.62 -6.05
C ALA A 97 0.38 5.41 -7.11
N VAL A 98 -0.28 6.51 -6.73
CA VAL A 98 -0.99 7.42 -7.66
C VAL A 98 -0.04 8.00 -8.70
N THR A 99 1.14 8.48 -8.28
CA THR A 99 2.15 9.02 -9.21
C THR A 99 2.62 7.96 -10.19
N THR A 100 2.85 6.73 -9.71
CA THR A 100 3.24 5.61 -10.58
C THR A 100 2.12 5.26 -11.55
N GLY A 101 0.86 5.22 -11.11
CA GLY A 101 -0.31 4.99 -11.96
C GLY A 101 -0.40 6.01 -13.10
N ALA A 102 -0.24 7.30 -12.78
CA ALA A 102 -0.25 8.36 -13.79
C ALA A 102 0.84 8.20 -14.86
N ILE A 103 2.01 7.64 -14.50
CA ILE A 103 3.10 7.42 -15.44
C ILE A 103 2.90 6.13 -16.24
N VAL A 104 2.44 5.04 -15.61
CA VAL A 104 2.09 3.80 -16.31
C VAL A 104 0.99 4.07 -17.34
N ARG A 105 0.04 4.96 -17.02
CA ARG A 105 -1.02 5.40 -17.94
C ARG A 105 -0.48 6.04 -19.23
N GLN A 106 0.72 6.62 -19.24
CA GLN A 106 1.34 7.16 -20.46
C GLN A 106 1.82 6.08 -21.43
N LEU A 107 1.78 4.81 -21.02
CA LEU A 107 2.17 3.67 -21.84
C LEU A 107 0.96 2.97 -22.48
N LEU A 108 -0.27 3.41 -22.18
CA LEU A 108 -1.52 2.93 -22.79
C LEU A 108 -1.69 3.48 -24.21
#